data_AF-A0A852YJ77-F1
#
_entry.id   AF-A0A852YJ77-F1
#
_cell.length_a   1.000
_cell.length_b   1.000
_cell.length_c   1.000
_cell.angle_alpha   90.00
_cell.angle_beta   90.00
_cell.angle_gamma   90.00
#
_symmetry.space_group_name_H-M   'P 1'
#
loop_
_entity.id
_entity.type
_entity.pdbx_description
1 polymer ?
#
loop_
_entity_poly.entity_id
_entity_poly.type
_entity_poly.pdbx_seq_one_letter_code
_entity_poly.pdbx_strand_id
1 'polypeptide(L)'
;MSTPYDPNTPQQPQGGFGYGSQQQPQGGQPTASQPGATPYGAPQQPQQQAYAGAPGKPAKPAAPRHPGYPNANPGMSGLARGIVIGGIVLGAVIVGAVGLNVVSSTFFSPQTVARDYMNAIASGDLAKATKMVEPESTSRDDTTLLDSKDVLAKAENRISDVQVGNVGAGGYTRVTFTVDGRKQSVSLQLARAGKQAVFFDKWVVDKSIARPIGVSASGADSVSVNGVEVDVARKSGGYLSILAYPGVYDVGTPDSNKWLEAENAKIVVGAYGSDGSADIDIQPTAALQKEVEKQIAANLDKCAASTEARPSGCPFYTYAYGDYQGLTWKVDSYPTIKIQNGSTLRFTGDGGKATATYQQRYSSSSDYTPKTDTDTFYLFGTIKVSGDKVTVSYQ
;
A
#
# COMPACT_ATOMS: atom_id res chain seq x y z
N MET A 1 29.39 16.40 31.83
CA MET A 1 29.29 17.82 32.21
C MET A 1 27.88 18.25 31.86
N SER A 2 27.02 18.24 32.87
CA SER A 2 25.57 18.38 32.76
C SER A 2 25.18 19.69 33.41
N THR A 3 24.43 20.53 32.71
CA THR A 3 23.85 21.76 33.27
C THR A 3 22.54 21.41 33.99
N PRO A 4 22.28 21.93 35.21
CA PRO A 4 21.06 21.64 35.94
C PRO A 4 19.88 22.52 35.52
N TYR A 5 18.70 21.91 35.54
CA TYR A 5 17.37 22.50 35.34
C TYR A 5 16.88 23.18 36.62
N ASP A 6 16.43 24.43 36.52
CA ASP A 6 15.88 25.23 37.63
C ASP A 6 14.33 25.20 37.60
N PRO A 7 13.66 24.68 38.64
CA PRO A 7 12.21 24.46 38.66
C PRO A 7 11.36 25.63 39.19
N ASN A 8 11.84 26.87 39.25
CA ASN A 8 11.06 28.00 39.82
C ASN A 8 10.79 29.17 38.85
N THR A 9 10.00 28.96 37.80
CA THR A 9 9.42 30.06 37.00
C THR A 9 7.89 30.06 37.06
N PRO A 10 7.24 31.04 37.71
CA PRO A 10 5.78 31.17 37.73
C PRO A 10 5.22 31.69 36.41
N GLN A 11 4.15 31.07 35.93
CA GLN A 11 3.31 31.56 34.83
C GLN A 11 2.54 32.81 35.24
N GLN A 12 2.58 33.86 34.41
CA GLN A 12 1.64 35.00 34.48
C GLN A 12 0.61 34.91 33.35
N PRO A 13 -0.69 35.15 33.62
CA PRO A 13 -1.69 35.44 32.61
C PRO A 13 -1.86 36.96 32.45
N GLN A 14 -1.88 37.46 31.21
CA GLN A 14 -2.34 38.82 30.92
C GLN A 14 -3.42 38.78 29.83
N GLY A 15 -4.65 39.19 30.20
CA GLY A 15 -5.66 39.71 29.27
C GLY A 15 -5.18 41.04 28.66
N GLY A 16 -5.87 41.74 27.76
CA GLY A 16 -7.22 41.76 27.23
C GLY A 16 -7.43 43.16 26.60
N PHE A 17 -8.47 43.33 25.76
CA PHE A 17 -8.98 44.59 25.14
C PHE A 17 -8.13 45.19 24.00
N GLY A 18 -8.64 45.69 22.85
CA GLY A 18 -10.00 45.85 22.31
C GLY A 18 -9.99 46.71 21.01
N TYR A 19 -11.13 46.67 20.30
CA TYR A 19 -11.72 47.65 19.34
C TYR A 19 -11.04 48.08 18.02
N GLY A 20 -11.83 47.98 16.93
CA GLY A 20 -11.58 48.66 15.66
C GLY A 20 -12.55 48.26 14.54
N SER A 21 -13.78 48.79 14.56
CA SER A 21 -14.78 48.75 13.48
C SER A 21 -14.57 49.85 12.42
N GLN A 22 -14.97 49.62 11.15
CA GLN A 22 -15.59 50.52 10.13
C GLN A 22 -15.39 49.85 8.74
N GLN A 23 -16.24 49.86 7.70
CA GLN A 23 -17.59 50.36 7.41
C GLN A 23 -18.04 49.72 6.08
N GLN A 24 -19.36 49.61 5.89
CA GLN A 24 -20.13 49.19 4.71
C GLN A 24 -20.11 50.26 3.58
N PRO A 25 -20.64 50.02 2.34
CA PRO A 25 -22.10 49.97 2.07
C PRO A 25 -22.53 48.83 1.10
N GLN A 26 -23.65 48.12 1.31
CA GLN A 26 -25.03 48.38 0.80
C GLN A 26 -25.11 48.57 -0.73
N GLY A 27 -25.97 47.89 -1.49
CA GLY A 27 -27.08 46.97 -1.19
C GLY A 27 -27.78 46.51 -2.49
N GLY A 28 -28.78 45.63 -2.37
CA GLY A 28 -29.70 45.30 -3.46
C GLY A 28 -30.27 43.87 -3.44
N GLN A 29 -31.39 43.68 -2.73
CA GLN A 29 -32.38 42.60 -2.87
C GLN A 29 -33.73 43.29 -3.20
N PRO A 30 -34.87 42.62 -3.48
CA PRO A 30 -35.19 41.18 -3.59
C PRO A 30 -35.98 40.85 -4.90
N THR A 31 -36.48 39.65 -5.23
CA THR A 31 -37.57 38.88 -4.58
C THR A 31 -37.84 37.56 -5.35
N ALA A 32 -38.38 36.58 -4.65
CA ALA A 32 -38.72 35.22 -5.11
C ALA A 32 -40.07 35.11 -5.84
N SER A 33 -40.28 34.04 -6.61
CA SER A 33 -41.49 33.17 -6.58
C SER A 33 -41.50 32.05 -7.67
N GLN A 34 -41.96 30.87 -7.27
CA GLN A 34 -42.38 29.68 -8.06
C GLN A 34 -43.91 29.48 -7.80
N PRO A 35 -44.62 28.46 -8.33
CA PRO A 35 -44.62 27.77 -9.63
C PRO A 35 -46.07 27.64 -10.22
N GLY A 36 -46.25 27.10 -11.44
CA GLY A 36 -47.59 26.79 -11.98
C GLY A 36 -47.58 25.96 -13.28
N ALA A 37 -48.49 24.97 -13.34
CA ALA A 37 -48.51 23.81 -14.24
C ALA A 37 -49.41 23.94 -15.49
N THR A 38 -49.49 22.83 -16.26
CA THR A 38 -50.59 22.29 -17.13
C THR A 38 -50.27 22.16 -18.65
N PRO A 39 -51.04 21.40 -19.48
CA PRO A 39 -51.01 19.93 -19.60
C PRO A 39 -51.04 19.37 -21.07
N TYR A 40 -51.10 18.05 -21.18
CA TYR A 40 -51.26 17.16 -22.37
C TYR A 40 -52.35 17.53 -23.41
N GLY A 41 -52.13 17.13 -24.69
CA GLY A 41 -53.21 16.84 -25.66
C GLY A 41 -52.81 16.82 -27.15
N ALA A 42 -52.76 15.63 -27.77
CA ALA A 42 -52.93 15.40 -29.23
C ALA A 42 -54.47 15.38 -29.57
N PRO A 43 -54.99 15.14 -30.81
CA PRO A 43 -54.35 14.73 -32.08
C PRO A 43 -54.99 15.30 -33.40
N GLN A 44 -54.51 14.79 -34.55
CA GLN A 44 -55.19 14.54 -35.85
C GLN A 44 -55.30 15.59 -37.00
N GLN A 45 -54.87 15.11 -38.18
CA GLN A 45 -55.18 15.45 -39.59
C GLN A 45 -56.70 15.41 -39.91
N PRO A 46 -57.28 15.84 -41.08
CA PRO A 46 -56.76 15.69 -42.46
C PRO A 46 -57.21 16.72 -43.55
N GLN A 47 -56.90 16.37 -44.82
CA GLN A 47 -57.41 16.83 -46.14
C GLN A 47 -56.53 17.84 -46.90
N GLN A 48 -55.84 17.43 -47.98
CA GLN A 48 -56.30 17.08 -49.33
C GLN A 48 -56.82 18.28 -50.14
N GLN A 49 -56.06 18.66 -51.17
CA GLN A 49 -56.61 19.14 -52.43
C GLN A 49 -55.67 18.73 -53.58
N ALA A 50 -56.23 17.97 -54.51
CA ALA A 50 -55.63 17.54 -55.75
C ALA A 50 -56.07 18.48 -56.87
N TYR A 51 -55.19 18.75 -57.84
CA TYR A 51 -55.62 19.00 -59.22
C TYR A 51 -54.57 18.42 -60.19
N ALA A 52 -55.10 17.73 -61.19
CA ALA A 52 -54.38 16.92 -62.16
C ALA A 52 -53.87 17.72 -63.36
N GLY A 53 -52.80 17.22 -63.99
CA GLY A 53 -52.34 17.65 -65.31
C GLY A 53 -50.97 17.07 -65.65
N ALA A 54 -50.93 16.01 -66.45
CA ALA A 54 -49.76 15.54 -67.20
C ALA A 54 -50.06 15.74 -68.71
N PRO A 55 -49.11 15.61 -69.67
CA PRO A 55 -47.72 15.11 -69.54
C PRO A 55 -46.64 15.88 -70.34
N GLY A 56 -45.39 15.79 -69.90
CA GLY A 56 -44.21 16.10 -70.72
C GLY A 56 -42.93 15.57 -70.05
N LYS A 57 -42.29 14.57 -70.64
CA LYS A 57 -40.92 14.11 -70.31
C LYS A 57 -40.00 14.50 -71.48
N PRO A 58 -38.66 14.50 -71.33
CA PRO A 58 -37.84 14.82 -70.16
C PRO A 58 -36.61 15.70 -70.54
N ALA A 59 -35.98 16.38 -69.59
CA ALA A 59 -34.57 16.73 -69.71
C ALA A 59 -33.88 16.55 -68.35
N LYS A 60 -32.98 15.57 -68.27
CA LYS A 60 -32.03 15.42 -67.16
C LYS A 60 -30.83 16.33 -67.43
N PRO A 61 -30.49 17.30 -66.56
CA PRO A 61 -29.14 17.83 -66.50
C PRO A 61 -28.21 16.80 -65.86
N ALA A 62 -27.02 16.69 -66.43
CA ALA A 62 -26.03 15.65 -66.17
C ALA A 62 -25.51 15.62 -64.72
N ALA A 63 -25.20 14.41 -64.24
CA ALA A 63 -24.41 14.20 -63.04
C ALA A 63 -22.99 14.80 -63.21
N PRO A 64 -22.39 15.35 -62.14
CA PRO A 64 -21.01 15.83 -62.16
C PRO A 64 -20.03 14.71 -62.53
N ARG A 65 -19.16 14.98 -63.49
CA ARG A 65 -18.10 14.07 -63.93
C ARG A 65 -17.04 13.97 -62.84
N HIS A 66 -16.69 12.74 -62.47
CA HIS A 66 -15.49 12.46 -61.67
C HIS A 66 -14.23 12.96 -62.40
N PRO A 67 -13.21 13.45 -61.68
CA PRO A 67 -11.92 13.78 -62.27
C PRO A 67 -11.36 12.56 -63.00
N GLY A 68 -11.08 12.72 -64.29
CA GLY A 68 -10.56 11.66 -65.14
C GLY A 68 -9.26 11.10 -64.59
N TYR A 69 -9.19 9.78 -64.49
CA TYR A 69 -7.92 9.08 -64.55
C TYR A 69 -7.25 9.44 -65.88
N PRO A 70 -6.00 9.92 -65.90
CA PRO A 70 -5.32 10.15 -67.17
C PRO A 70 -5.18 8.82 -67.89
N ASN A 71 -5.76 8.75 -69.10
CA ASN A 71 -5.55 7.66 -70.04
C ASN A 71 -4.05 7.46 -70.24
N ALA A 72 -3.57 6.24 -70.00
CA ALA A 72 -2.20 5.87 -70.27
C ALA A 72 -1.98 5.82 -71.79
N ASN A 73 -1.36 6.86 -72.35
CA ASN A 73 -0.79 6.77 -73.70
C ASN A 73 0.38 5.78 -73.69
N PRO A 74 0.42 4.79 -74.60
CA PRO A 74 1.57 3.91 -74.75
C PRO A 74 2.66 4.64 -75.55
N GLY A 75 3.62 5.27 -74.87
CA GLY A 75 4.70 5.95 -75.57
C GLY A 75 5.72 6.69 -74.70
N MET A 76 6.02 6.23 -73.48
CA MET A 76 7.10 6.82 -72.67
C MET A 76 8.23 5.81 -72.51
N SER A 77 9.44 6.19 -72.93
CA SER A 77 10.67 5.43 -72.72
C SER A 77 10.87 5.15 -71.23
N GLY A 78 11.51 4.02 -70.90
CA GLY A 78 11.61 3.49 -69.52
C GLY A 78 12.14 4.48 -68.47
N LEU A 79 12.87 5.51 -68.91
CA LEU A 79 13.41 6.57 -68.08
C LEU A 79 12.32 7.51 -67.51
N ALA A 80 11.31 7.86 -68.33
CA ALA A 80 10.21 8.75 -67.90
C ALA A 80 9.26 8.05 -66.92
N ARG A 81 9.03 6.74 -67.09
CA ARG A 81 8.28 5.92 -66.11
C ARG A 81 9.02 5.82 -64.77
N GLY A 82 10.35 5.69 -64.80
CA GLY A 82 11.17 5.66 -63.58
C GLY A 82 11.12 6.97 -62.77
N ILE A 83 11.11 8.12 -63.44
CA ILE A 83 11.04 9.44 -62.79
C ILE A 83 9.64 9.69 -62.18
N VAL A 84 8.57 9.31 -62.87
CA VAL A 84 7.20 9.47 -62.36
C VAL A 84 6.95 8.54 -61.16
N ILE A 85 7.36 7.28 -61.24
CA ILE A 85 7.24 6.33 -60.12
C ILE A 85 8.15 6.77 -58.96
N GLY A 86 9.39 7.20 -59.25
CA GLY A 86 10.32 7.72 -58.24
C GLY A 86 9.79 8.97 -57.54
N GLY A 87 9.17 9.90 -58.28
CA GLY A 87 8.57 11.11 -57.73
C GLY A 87 7.33 10.84 -56.87
N ILE A 88 6.48 9.86 -57.25
CA ILE A 88 5.32 9.45 -56.45
C ILE A 88 5.76 8.73 -55.18
N VAL A 89 6.75 7.83 -55.26
CA VAL A 89 7.30 7.14 -54.09
C VAL A 89 7.98 8.14 -53.16
N LEU A 90 8.80 9.06 -53.68
CA LEU A 90 9.45 10.09 -52.87
C LEU A 90 8.44 11.06 -52.26
N GLY A 91 7.41 11.47 -53.00
CA GLY A 91 6.32 12.31 -52.51
C GLY A 91 5.51 11.62 -51.41
N ALA A 92 5.20 10.33 -51.57
CA ALA A 92 4.53 9.52 -50.55
C ALA A 92 5.41 9.29 -49.31
N VAL A 93 6.73 9.16 -49.47
CA VAL A 93 7.70 9.09 -48.36
C VAL A 93 7.79 10.42 -47.62
N ILE A 94 7.78 11.55 -48.33
CA ILE A 94 7.82 12.89 -47.71
C ILE A 94 6.50 13.20 -47.00
N VAL A 95 5.35 12.98 -47.64
CA VAL A 95 4.02 13.18 -47.01
C VAL A 95 3.83 12.18 -45.87
N GLY A 96 4.29 10.94 -46.03
CA GLY A 96 4.36 9.94 -44.96
C GLY A 96 5.26 10.40 -43.81
N ALA A 97 6.45 10.94 -44.07
CA ALA A 97 7.36 11.43 -43.04
C ALA A 97 6.84 12.67 -42.30
N VAL A 98 6.11 13.56 -42.99
CA VAL A 98 5.47 14.74 -42.39
C VAL A 98 4.23 14.34 -41.58
N GLY A 99 3.40 13.43 -42.10
CA GLY A 99 2.25 12.87 -41.37
C GLY A 99 2.67 12.03 -40.16
N LEU A 100 3.74 11.25 -40.28
CA LEU A 100 4.35 10.51 -39.17
C LEU A 100 4.97 11.46 -38.14
N ASN A 101 5.50 12.63 -38.51
CA ASN A 101 5.99 13.62 -37.54
C ASN A 101 4.88 14.18 -36.65
N VAL A 102 3.69 14.46 -37.21
CA VAL A 102 2.55 15.03 -36.44
C VAL A 102 1.86 13.97 -35.58
N VAL A 103 1.70 12.73 -36.09
CA VAL A 103 1.13 11.64 -35.30
C VAL A 103 2.13 11.12 -34.25
N SER A 104 3.43 11.07 -34.55
CA SER A 104 4.45 10.56 -33.61
C SER A 104 4.88 11.51 -32.50
N SER A 105 4.90 12.82 -32.76
CA SER A 105 5.23 13.83 -31.74
C SER A 105 4.15 13.91 -30.66
N THR A 106 2.99 13.28 -30.86
CA THR A 106 1.92 13.20 -29.87
C THR A 106 1.97 11.89 -29.06
N PHE A 107 2.39 10.77 -29.67
CA PHE A 107 2.40 9.46 -28.98
C PHE A 107 3.76 9.05 -28.41
N PHE A 108 4.87 9.47 -29.03
CA PHE A 108 6.23 9.07 -28.64
C PHE A 108 7.01 10.23 -27.99
N SER A 109 6.30 11.23 -27.47
CA SER A 109 6.91 12.38 -26.81
C SER A 109 7.28 12.08 -25.36
N PRO A 110 8.30 12.75 -24.81
CA PRO A 110 8.58 12.65 -23.37
C PRO A 110 7.40 13.13 -22.53
N GLN A 111 6.59 14.07 -23.03
CA GLN A 111 5.41 14.54 -22.32
C GLN A 111 4.34 13.44 -22.22
N THR A 112 4.23 12.59 -23.24
CA THR A 112 3.33 11.42 -23.24
C THR A 112 3.79 10.40 -22.22
N VAL A 113 5.09 10.09 -22.18
CA VAL A 113 5.67 9.18 -21.17
C VAL A 113 5.45 9.70 -19.75
N ALA A 114 5.66 11.00 -19.51
CA ALA A 114 5.39 11.61 -18.21
C ALA A 114 3.90 11.51 -17.81
N ARG A 115 2.97 11.77 -18.75
CA ARG A 115 1.53 11.62 -18.50
C ARG A 115 1.15 10.18 -18.23
N ASP A 116 1.61 9.24 -19.04
CA ASP A 116 1.30 7.82 -18.90
C ASP A 116 1.83 7.24 -17.59
N TYR A 117 3.00 7.69 -17.15
CA TYR A 117 3.58 7.32 -15.86
C TYR A 117 2.73 7.81 -14.70
N MET A 118 2.38 9.10 -14.69
CA MET A 118 1.55 9.67 -13.63
C MET A 118 0.12 9.13 -13.64
N ASN A 119 -0.43 8.85 -14.83
CA ASN A 119 -1.74 8.20 -14.97
C ASN A 119 -1.73 6.77 -14.44
N ALA A 120 -0.65 6.01 -14.67
CA ALA A 120 -0.50 4.67 -14.11
C ALA A 120 -0.50 4.72 -12.57
N ILE A 121 0.18 5.70 -11.97
CA ILE A 121 0.14 5.92 -10.51
C ILE A 121 -1.27 6.31 -10.05
N ALA A 122 -1.90 7.28 -10.72
CA ALA A 122 -3.25 7.74 -10.41
C ALA A 122 -4.32 6.65 -10.59
N SER A 123 -4.10 5.70 -11.49
CA SER A 123 -5.00 4.56 -11.73
C SER A 123 -4.67 3.33 -10.90
N GLY A 124 -3.63 3.37 -10.05
CA GLY A 124 -3.18 2.23 -9.25
C GLY A 124 -2.43 1.15 -10.04
N ASP A 125 -2.11 1.37 -11.32
CA ASP A 125 -1.31 0.43 -12.12
C ASP A 125 0.18 0.67 -11.87
N LEU A 126 0.63 0.42 -10.63
CA LEU A 126 2.00 0.73 -10.24
C LEU A 126 3.00 -0.18 -10.97
N ALA A 127 2.60 -1.38 -11.41
CA ALA A 127 3.45 -2.28 -12.18
C ALA A 127 3.76 -1.69 -13.57
N LYS A 128 2.78 -1.03 -14.20
CA LYS A 128 3.02 -0.23 -15.41
C LYS A 128 3.92 0.95 -15.11
N ALA A 129 3.69 1.70 -14.03
CA ALA A 129 4.53 2.82 -13.65
C ALA A 129 6.01 2.39 -13.45
N THR A 130 6.25 1.30 -12.72
CA THR A 130 7.58 0.72 -12.48
C THR A 130 8.27 0.31 -13.78
N LYS A 131 7.56 -0.33 -14.72
CA LYS A 131 8.11 -0.72 -16.04
C LYS A 131 8.50 0.46 -16.93
N MET A 132 8.02 1.68 -16.64
CA MET A 132 8.37 2.88 -17.38
C MET A 132 9.62 3.57 -16.83
N VAL A 133 10.10 3.15 -15.66
CA VAL A 133 11.34 3.64 -15.04
C VAL A 133 12.55 2.90 -15.61
N GLU A 134 13.67 3.61 -15.76
CA GLU A 134 14.93 3.01 -16.16
C GLU A 134 15.42 1.97 -15.12
N PRO A 135 15.80 0.74 -15.52
CA PRO A 135 16.11 -0.35 -14.58
C PRO A 135 17.24 -0.05 -13.58
N GLU A 136 18.19 0.81 -13.95
CA GLU A 136 19.33 1.15 -13.07
C GLU A 136 18.99 2.25 -12.03
N SER A 137 17.81 2.87 -12.12
CA SER A 137 17.42 3.98 -11.24
C SER A 137 16.47 3.59 -10.10
N THR A 138 16.07 2.32 -10.02
CA THR A 138 15.40 1.78 -8.83
C THR A 138 16.44 1.59 -7.71
N SER A 139 16.20 2.14 -6.53
CA SER A 139 17.15 2.09 -5.40
C SER A 139 17.41 0.65 -4.92
N ARG A 140 18.41 0.47 -4.03
CA ARG A 140 18.67 -0.82 -3.36
C ARG A 140 17.60 -1.22 -2.32
N ASP A 141 16.50 -0.47 -2.24
CA ASP A 141 15.42 -0.74 -1.31
C ASP A 141 14.51 -1.86 -1.83
N ASP A 142 13.69 -2.41 -0.93
CA ASP A 142 12.79 -3.49 -1.29
C ASP A 142 11.72 -2.99 -2.28
N THR A 143 11.66 -3.61 -3.47
CA THR A 143 10.70 -3.28 -4.53
C THR A 143 9.43 -4.15 -4.45
N THR A 144 9.29 -5.01 -3.43
CA THR A 144 8.16 -5.95 -3.32
C THR A 144 6.79 -5.26 -3.46
N LEU A 145 6.59 -4.09 -2.85
CA LEU A 145 5.33 -3.33 -3.03
C LEU A 145 5.17 -2.78 -4.46
N LEU A 146 6.27 -2.43 -5.15
CA LEU A 146 6.24 -1.90 -6.53
C LEU A 146 5.91 -2.99 -7.57
N ASP A 147 6.25 -4.24 -7.26
CA ASP A 147 6.11 -5.39 -8.16
C ASP A 147 4.87 -6.27 -7.84
N SER A 148 4.30 -6.15 -6.63
CA SER A 148 3.19 -6.98 -6.16
C SER A 148 1.83 -6.55 -6.73
N LYS A 149 1.45 -7.06 -7.90
CA LYS A 149 0.18 -6.76 -8.60
C LYS A 149 -1.07 -6.69 -7.72
N ASP A 150 -1.15 -7.48 -6.65
CA ASP A 150 -2.30 -7.53 -5.74
C ASP A 150 -2.35 -6.34 -4.77
N VAL A 151 -1.19 -5.86 -4.27
CA VAL A 151 -1.07 -4.60 -3.51
C VAL A 151 -1.61 -3.44 -4.35
N LEU A 152 -1.34 -3.50 -5.65
CA LEU A 152 -1.56 -2.42 -6.60
C LEU A 152 -3.02 -2.32 -7.04
N ALA A 153 -3.69 -3.45 -7.22
CA ALA A 153 -5.08 -3.49 -7.67
C ALA A 153 -6.08 -2.99 -6.61
N LYS A 154 -5.77 -3.15 -5.31
CA LYS A 154 -6.68 -2.87 -4.18
C LYS A 154 -6.45 -1.51 -3.50
N ALA A 155 -5.49 -0.71 -3.96
CA ALA A 155 -5.26 0.62 -3.41
C ALA A 155 -6.40 1.59 -3.78
N GLU A 156 -7.24 1.94 -2.81
CA GLU A 156 -8.36 2.87 -2.98
C GLU A 156 -7.94 4.35 -2.88
N ASN A 157 -6.78 4.64 -2.27
CA ASN A 157 -6.38 6.01 -1.95
C ASN A 157 -5.28 6.54 -2.87
N ARG A 158 -5.70 7.03 -4.04
CA ARG A 158 -4.83 7.39 -5.16
C ARG A 158 -4.57 8.89 -5.25
N ILE A 159 -3.51 9.27 -5.96
CA ILE A 159 -3.33 10.67 -6.36
C ILE A 159 -4.40 11.10 -7.38
N SER A 160 -4.74 12.38 -7.35
CA SER A 160 -5.73 13.00 -8.25
C SER A 160 -5.19 14.32 -8.81
N ASP A 161 -5.98 14.99 -9.65
CA ASP A 161 -5.65 16.31 -10.25
C ASP A 161 -4.26 16.39 -10.89
N VAL A 162 -3.85 15.30 -11.56
CA VAL A 162 -2.54 15.22 -12.20
C VAL A 162 -2.44 16.22 -13.35
N GLN A 163 -1.45 17.09 -13.28
CA GLN A 163 -1.10 18.03 -14.34
C GLN A 163 0.39 17.89 -14.67
N VAL A 164 0.69 17.59 -15.92
CA VAL A 164 2.06 17.44 -16.42
C VAL A 164 2.40 18.65 -17.27
N GLY A 165 3.41 19.41 -16.83
CA GLY A 165 3.93 20.56 -17.56
C GLY A 165 4.65 20.18 -18.86
N ASN A 166 5.15 21.19 -19.55
CA ASN A 166 5.97 20.97 -20.74
C ASN A 166 7.33 20.41 -20.35
N VAL A 167 7.84 19.46 -21.15
CA VAL A 167 9.17 18.90 -20.96
C VAL A 167 10.20 19.85 -21.56
N GLY A 168 11.14 20.32 -20.74
CA GLY A 168 12.23 21.16 -21.19
C GLY A 168 13.27 20.38 -22.00
N ALA A 169 14.19 21.08 -22.67
CA ALA A 169 15.24 20.46 -23.50
C ALA A 169 16.13 19.46 -22.73
N GLY A 170 16.30 19.65 -21.42
CA GLY A 170 17.03 18.74 -20.53
C GLY A 170 16.23 17.53 -20.03
N GLY A 171 15.02 17.28 -20.53
CA GLY A 171 14.20 16.12 -20.14
C GLY A 171 13.44 16.30 -18.82
N TYR A 172 13.40 17.50 -18.24
CA TYR A 172 12.68 17.77 -17.00
C TYR A 172 11.28 18.31 -17.25
N THR A 173 10.31 17.89 -16.45
CA THR A 173 8.98 18.50 -16.39
C THR A 173 8.50 18.65 -14.95
N ARG A 174 7.73 19.71 -14.69
CA ARG A 174 7.01 19.88 -13.43
C ARG A 174 5.69 19.12 -13.51
N VAL A 175 5.47 18.24 -12.56
CA VAL A 175 4.19 17.56 -12.36
C VAL A 175 3.54 18.10 -11.09
N THR A 176 2.24 18.37 -11.12
CA THR A 176 1.46 18.61 -9.91
C THR A 176 0.36 17.57 -9.76
N PHE A 177 0.05 17.18 -8.54
CA PHE A 177 -1.01 16.22 -8.21
C PHE A 177 -1.53 16.50 -6.79
N THR A 178 -2.71 15.97 -6.47
CA THR A 178 -3.32 16.04 -5.14
C THR A 178 -3.20 14.68 -4.48
N VAL A 179 -2.74 14.64 -3.22
CA VAL A 179 -2.72 13.45 -2.37
C VAL A 179 -3.27 13.82 -0.99
N ASP A 180 -4.19 13.02 -0.46
CA ASP A 180 -4.85 13.31 0.83
C ASP A 180 -5.40 14.76 0.90
N GLY A 181 -6.03 15.22 -0.18
CA GLY A 181 -6.56 16.58 -0.31
C GLY A 181 -5.51 17.71 -0.42
N ARG A 182 -4.21 17.39 -0.41
CA ARG A 182 -3.12 18.37 -0.49
C ARG A 182 -2.48 18.36 -1.88
N LYS A 183 -2.46 19.53 -2.54
CA LYS A 183 -1.77 19.71 -3.81
C LYS A 183 -0.25 19.75 -3.59
N GLN A 184 0.47 18.95 -4.36
CA GLN A 184 1.92 18.85 -4.35
C GLN A 184 2.48 18.99 -5.77
N SER A 185 3.79 19.21 -5.85
CA SER A 185 4.53 19.34 -7.11
C SER A 185 5.75 18.44 -7.06
N VAL A 186 6.24 17.92 -8.18
CA VAL A 186 7.52 17.22 -8.26
C VAL A 186 8.21 17.56 -9.58
N SER A 187 9.54 17.50 -9.60
CA SER A 187 10.32 17.55 -10.84
C SER A 187 10.56 16.13 -11.33
N LEU A 188 9.94 15.77 -12.45
CA LEU A 188 10.13 14.47 -13.09
C LEU A 188 11.23 14.58 -14.15
N GLN A 189 12.20 13.67 -14.10
CA GLN A 189 13.29 13.59 -15.07
C GLN A 189 13.02 12.45 -16.04
N LEU A 190 13.14 12.72 -17.34
CA LEU A 190 12.99 11.76 -18.43
C LEU A 190 14.29 11.64 -19.21
N ALA A 191 14.61 10.41 -19.62
CA ALA A 191 15.81 10.10 -20.38
C ALA A 191 15.46 9.42 -21.72
N ARG A 192 16.36 9.58 -22.70
CA ARG A 192 16.27 8.88 -23.97
C ARG A 192 16.82 7.47 -23.82
N ALA A 193 15.98 6.47 -23.98
CA ALA A 193 16.34 5.04 -23.95
C ALA A 193 16.44 4.46 -25.38
N GLY A 194 17.19 5.14 -26.25
CA GLY A 194 17.43 4.70 -27.62
C GLY A 194 16.33 5.11 -28.61
N LYS A 195 16.08 4.26 -29.60
CA LYS A 195 15.13 4.51 -30.71
C LYS A 195 14.01 3.46 -30.72
N GLN A 196 12.82 3.87 -31.13
CA GLN A 196 11.66 3.02 -31.35
C GLN A 196 11.10 3.24 -32.75
N ALA A 197 10.50 2.18 -33.31
CA ALA A 197 10.03 2.15 -34.70
C ALA A 197 11.08 2.70 -35.68
N VAL A 198 12.36 2.35 -35.48
CA VAL A 198 13.52 2.73 -36.31
C VAL A 198 13.97 4.21 -36.20
N PHE A 199 13.08 5.18 -36.00
CA PHE A 199 13.42 6.60 -36.10
C PHE A 199 13.03 7.48 -34.91
N PHE A 200 12.10 7.08 -34.05
CA PHE A 200 11.66 7.93 -32.94
C PHE A 200 12.52 7.73 -31.70
N ASP A 201 12.75 8.80 -30.95
CA ASP A 201 13.33 8.65 -29.61
C ASP A 201 12.39 7.83 -28.73
N LYS A 202 12.95 6.83 -28.05
CA LYS A 202 12.27 6.14 -26.95
C LYS A 202 12.58 6.92 -25.68
N TRP A 203 11.57 7.25 -24.91
CA TRP A 203 11.71 7.94 -23.64
C TRP A 203 11.32 7.02 -22.49
N VAL A 204 12.01 7.17 -21.37
CA VAL A 204 11.73 6.50 -20.09
C VAL A 204 11.75 7.53 -18.97
N VAL A 205 11.20 7.16 -17.82
CA VAL A 205 11.39 7.91 -16.59
C VAL A 205 12.79 7.59 -16.07
N ASP A 206 13.65 8.61 -16.04
CA ASP A 206 15.05 8.48 -15.60
C ASP A 206 15.11 8.17 -14.10
N LYS A 207 14.28 8.85 -13.29
CA LYS A 207 14.21 8.64 -11.84
C LYS A 207 12.78 8.43 -11.37
N SER A 208 12.58 7.33 -10.65
CA SER A 208 11.30 7.04 -10.00
C SER A 208 10.94 8.13 -8.99
N ILE A 209 9.65 8.48 -8.91
CA ILE A 209 9.10 9.29 -7.81
C ILE A 209 8.68 8.44 -6.61
N ALA A 210 8.88 7.12 -6.67
CA ALA A 210 8.68 6.25 -5.52
C ALA A 210 9.64 6.63 -4.39
N ARG A 211 9.17 6.52 -3.16
CA ARG A 211 9.91 6.88 -1.94
C ARG A 211 9.92 5.72 -0.96
N PRO A 212 10.99 5.55 -0.17
CA PRO A 212 11.00 4.58 0.89
C PRO A 212 9.96 4.98 1.95
N ILE A 213 9.18 4.02 2.39
CA ILE A 213 8.37 4.09 3.60
C ILE A 213 8.95 3.15 4.65
N GLY A 214 9.02 3.62 5.89
CA GLY A 214 9.44 2.84 7.04
C GLY A 214 8.24 2.23 7.73
N VAL A 215 8.23 0.91 7.88
CA VAL A 215 7.22 0.18 8.67
C VAL A 215 7.95 -0.57 9.77
N SER A 216 7.66 -0.22 11.02
CA SER A 216 8.13 -0.98 12.18
C SER A 216 7.03 -1.92 12.66
N ALA A 217 7.32 -3.21 12.71
CA ALA A 217 6.39 -4.28 13.10
C ALA A 217 7.10 -5.24 14.05
N SER A 218 6.92 -5.00 15.35
CA SER A 218 7.51 -5.84 16.40
C SER A 218 6.76 -7.17 16.51
N GLY A 219 7.48 -8.30 16.50
CA GLY A 219 6.91 -9.62 16.78
C GLY A 219 6.10 -10.28 15.66
N ALA A 220 5.97 -9.66 14.49
CA ALA A 220 5.31 -10.22 13.31
C ALA A 220 6.31 -10.50 12.17
N ASP A 221 6.09 -11.57 11.41
CA ASP A 221 6.89 -11.88 10.21
C ASP A 221 6.34 -11.18 8.95
N SER A 222 5.09 -10.69 8.99
CA SER A 222 4.41 -9.99 7.89
C SER A 222 3.47 -8.87 8.39
N VAL A 223 3.21 -7.89 7.51
CA VAL A 223 2.24 -6.79 7.70
C VAL A 223 1.27 -6.74 6.53
N SER A 224 0.10 -6.14 6.72
CA SER A 224 -0.84 -5.81 5.65
C SER A 224 -0.59 -4.40 5.16
N VAL A 225 -0.43 -4.19 3.85
CA VAL A 225 -0.44 -2.88 3.20
C VAL A 225 -1.59 -2.88 2.19
N ASN A 226 -2.60 -2.02 2.41
CA ASN A 226 -3.85 -1.96 1.64
C ASN A 226 -4.54 -3.34 1.51
N GLY A 227 -4.53 -4.14 2.58
CA GLY A 227 -5.14 -5.47 2.59
C GLY A 227 -4.30 -6.57 1.92
N VAL A 228 -3.02 -6.31 1.67
CA VAL A 228 -2.10 -7.30 1.08
C VAL A 228 -0.94 -7.57 2.01
N GLU A 229 -0.68 -8.86 2.23
CA GLU A 229 0.35 -9.34 3.12
C GLU A 229 1.76 -9.15 2.50
N VAL A 230 2.67 -8.59 3.29
CA VAL A 230 4.06 -8.28 2.94
C VAL A 230 4.99 -8.72 4.07
N ASP A 231 6.00 -9.53 3.74
CA ASP A 231 6.96 -10.03 4.74
C ASP A 231 7.87 -8.92 5.28
N VAL A 232 7.93 -8.75 6.60
CA VAL A 232 8.85 -7.81 7.30
C VAL A 232 10.13 -8.48 7.79
N ALA A 233 10.19 -9.82 7.78
CA ALA A 233 11.32 -10.61 8.28
C ALA A 233 12.64 -10.44 7.49
N ARG A 234 12.63 -9.72 6.36
CA ARG A 234 13.83 -9.55 5.49
C ARG A 234 14.88 -8.58 6.05
N LYS A 235 14.58 -7.79 7.08
CA LYS A 235 15.52 -6.81 7.68
C LYS A 235 15.58 -6.96 9.21
N SER A 236 16.79 -7.07 9.76
CA SER A 236 17.01 -7.25 11.21
C SER A 236 16.48 -6.06 12.01
N GLY A 237 15.68 -6.32 13.05
CA GLY A 237 15.18 -5.30 13.97
C GLY A 237 13.71 -4.91 13.81
N GLY A 238 12.94 -5.63 12.98
CA GLY A 238 11.50 -5.37 12.80
C GLY A 238 11.20 -4.11 11.97
N TYR A 239 12.21 -3.57 11.28
CA TYR A 239 12.09 -2.39 10.44
C TYR A 239 12.14 -2.78 8.97
N LEU A 240 11.06 -2.49 8.25
CA LEU A 240 10.93 -2.70 6.83
C LEU A 240 10.96 -1.35 6.11
N SER A 241 11.92 -1.16 5.20
CA SER A 241 11.94 -0.04 4.25
C SER A 241 11.54 -0.54 2.88
N ILE A 242 10.41 -0.06 2.37
CA ILE A 242 9.83 -0.47 1.08
C ILE A 242 9.58 0.76 0.22
N LEU A 243 9.77 0.66 -1.09
CA LEU A 243 9.39 1.74 -1.99
C LEU A 243 7.87 1.78 -2.23
N ALA A 244 7.31 2.98 -2.14
CA ALA A 244 5.91 3.27 -2.43
C ALA A 244 5.79 4.50 -3.34
N TYR A 245 4.86 4.49 -4.29
CA TYR A 245 4.52 5.67 -5.08
C TYR A 245 3.69 6.66 -4.25
N PRO A 246 3.54 7.91 -4.71
CA PRO A 246 2.62 8.84 -4.04
C PRO A 246 1.19 8.29 -3.96
N GLY A 247 0.58 8.40 -2.79
CA GLY A 247 -0.71 7.79 -2.45
C GLY A 247 -0.92 7.72 -0.93
N VAL A 248 -2.05 7.18 -0.50
CA VAL A 248 -2.28 6.86 0.92
C VAL A 248 -2.32 5.34 1.08
N TYR A 249 -1.62 4.85 2.10
CA TYR A 249 -1.46 3.44 2.38
C TYR A 249 -2.01 3.14 3.76
N ASP A 250 -2.98 2.23 3.82
CA ASP A 250 -3.46 1.64 5.06
C ASP A 250 -2.54 0.48 5.43
N VAL A 251 -1.84 0.58 6.55
CA VAL A 251 -0.92 -0.45 7.00
C VAL A 251 -1.39 -1.01 8.33
N GLY A 252 -1.45 -2.33 8.46
CA GLY A 252 -1.96 -3.01 9.65
C GLY A 252 -1.50 -4.45 9.73
N THR A 253 -2.23 -5.28 10.46
CA THR A 253 -2.00 -6.73 10.50
C THR A 253 -2.74 -7.43 9.37
N PRO A 254 -2.17 -8.49 8.76
CA PRO A 254 -2.89 -9.32 7.80
C PRO A 254 -4.17 -9.88 8.41
N ASP A 255 -5.28 -9.88 7.65
CA ASP A 255 -6.56 -10.47 8.10
C ASP A 255 -6.43 -11.98 8.42
N SER A 256 -5.41 -12.63 7.83
CA SER A 256 -5.03 -14.02 8.10
C SER A 256 -4.42 -14.22 9.50
N ASN A 257 -3.94 -13.16 10.15
CA ASN A 257 -3.27 -13.23 11.44
C ASN A 257 -4.29 -13.06 12.59
N LYS A 258 -4.74 -14.19 13.15
CA LYS A 258 -5.62 -14.19 14.34
C LYS A 258 -4.89 -13.98 15.67
N TRP A 259 -3.55 -14.01 15.67
CA TRP A 259 -2.73 -13.98 16.88
C TRP A 259 -2.29 -12.57 17.26
N LEU A 260 -2.13 -11.71 16.27
CA LEU A 260 -1.65 -10.35 16.43
C LEU A 260 -2.59 -9.39 15.71
N GLU A 261 -2.90 -8.27 16.36
CA GLU A 261 -3.75 -7.22 15.81
C GLU A 261 -3.07 -5.86 15.97
N ALA A 262 -3.25 -4.95 15.03
CA ALA A 262 -2.80 -3.57 15.17
C ALA A 262 -3.92 -2.61 14.79
N GLU A 263 -3.91 -1.42 15.37
CA GLU A 263 -4.68 -0.31 14.82
C GLU A 263 -4.09 0.05 13.44
N ASN A 264 -4.95 0.11 12.41
CA ASN A 264 -4.51 0.44 11.07
C ASN A 264 -3.91 1.86 11.05
N ALA A 265 -2.67 1.97 10.60
CA ALA A 265 -1.99 3.23 10.41
C ALA A 265 -2.14 3.72 8.97
N LYS A 266 -2.44 5.01 8.79
CA LYS A 266 -2.46 5.66 7.48
C LYS A 266 -1.13 6.34 7.20
N ILE A 267 -0.43 5.90 6.16
CA ILE A 267 0.78 6.55 5.64
C ILE A 267 0.41 7.35 4.39
N VAL A 268 0.67 8.67 4.42
CA VAL A 268 0.54 9.51 3.23
C VAL A 268 1.91 9.67 2.58
N VAL A 269 2.07 9.12 1.38
CA VAL A 269 3.28 9.27 0.56
C VAL A 269 3.06 10.40 -0.43
N GLY A 270 3.85 11.45 -0.31
CA GLY A 270 3.77 12.65 -1.15
C GLY A 270 4.99 12.87 -2.04
N ALA A 271 5.02 14.02 -2.72
CA ALA A 271 6.17 14.48 -3.51
C ALA A 271 7.36 14.96 -2.64
N TYR A 272 7.05 15.55 -1.48
CA TYR A 272 8.02 16.12 -0.55
C TYR A 272 7.64 15.74 0.89
N GLY A 273 8.63 15.36 1.69
CA GLY A 273 8.47 14.92 3.08
C GLY A 273 9.62 14.03 3.53
N SER A 274 9.87 13.99 4.85
CA SER A 274 10.66 12.93 5.49
C SER A 274 10.01 11.59 5.15
N ASP A 275 10.83 10.61 4.81
CA ASP A 275 10.44 9.26 4.41
C ASP A 275 9.26 8.78 5.25
N GLY A 276 8.09 8.58 4.63
CA GLY A 276 6.85 8.33 5.36
C GLY A 276 7.03 7.11 6.26
N SER A 277 7.04 7.31 7.57
CA SER A 277 7.17 6.22 8.54
C SER A 277 5.84 6.01 9.25
N ALA A 278 5.38 4.76 9.32
CA ALA A 278 4.40 4.36 10.31
C ALA A 278 5.06 3.45 11.33
N ASP A 279 4.84 3.79 12.60
CA ASP A 279 5.01 2.88 13.70
C ASP A 279 3.67 2.16 13.90
N ILE A 280 3.66 0.85 13.67
CA ILE A 280 2.46 0.04 13.85
C ILE A 280 2.62 -0.70 15.16
N ASP A 281 1.75 -0.37 16.11
CA ASP A 281 1.74 -1.04 17.40
C ASP A 281 0.94 -2.34 17.31
N ILE A 282 1.65 -3.43 16.99
CA ILE A 282 1.08 -4.77 16.86
C ILE A 282 0.90 -5.38 18.26
N GLN A 283 -0.34 -5.52 18.71
CA GLN A 283 -0.69 -6.07 20.01
C GLN A 283 -1.08 -7.56 19.94
N PRO A 284 -0.80 -8.35 20.99
CA PRO A 284 -1.24 -9.73 21.09
C PRO A 284 -2.77 -9.80 21.27
N THR A 285 -3.43 -10.65 20.48
CA THR A 285 -4.89 -10.83 20.60
C THR A 285 -5.26 -11.68 21.81
N ALA A 286 -6.53 -11.62 22.21
CA ALA A 286 -7.10 -12.55 23.18
C ALA A 286 -7.01 -14.02 22.73
N ALA A 287 -6.95 -14.29 21.43
CA ALA A 287 -6.75 -15.65 20.91
C ALA A 287 -5.32 -16.14 21.19
N LEU A 288 -4.31 -15.28 20.98
CA LEU A 288 -2.92 -15.62 21.31
C LEU A 288 -2.74 -15.86 22.81
N GLN A 289 -3.33 -14.99 23.64
CA GLN A 289 -3.32 -15.17 25.09
C GLN A 289 -3.81 -16.57 25.50
N LYS A 290 -4.98 -16.98 24.99
CA LYS A 290 -5.56 -18.30 25.31
C LYS A 290 -4.71 -19.47 24.82
N GLU A 291 -4.12 -19.35 23.63
CA GLU A 291 -3.27 -20.42 23.09
C GLU A 291 -1.97 -20.58 23.89
N VAL A 292 -1.34 -19.46 24.29
CA VAL A 292 -0.15 -19.49 25.14
C VAL A 292 -0.46 -20.08 26.52
N GLU A 293 -1.55 -19.65 27.15
CA GLU A 293 -2.03 -20.20 28.43
C GLU A 293 -2.26 -21.71 28.35
N LYS A 294 -2.90 -22.18 27.27
CA LYS A 294 -3.16 -23.60 27.02
C LYS A 294 -1.86 -24.40 26.86
N GLN A 295 -0.88 -23.90 26.11
CA GLN A 295 0.40 -24.59 25.93
C GLN A 295 1.21 -24.66 27.24
N ILE A 296 1.19 -23.58 28.03
CA ILE A 296 1.83 -23.54 29.34
C ILE A 296 1.17 -24.52 30.30
N ALA A 297 -0.17 -24.52 30.38
CA ALA A 297 -0.91 -25.45 31.22
C ALA A 297 -0.59 -26.91 30.88
N ALA A 298 -0.61 -27.25 29.59
CA ALA A 298 -0.26 -28.60 29.12
C ALA A 298 1.19 -29.00 29.42
N ASN A 299 2.12 -28.04 29.48
CA ASN A 299 3.49 -28.31 29.89
C ASN A 299 3.60 -28.55 31.40
N LEU A 300 2.89 -27.77 32.21
CA LEU A 300 2.84 -27.95 33.66
C LEU A 300 2.17 -29.28 34.05
N ASP A 301 1.14 -29.72 33.33
CA ASP A 301 0.54 -31.04 33.50
C ASP A 301 1.53 -32.17 33.21
N LYS A 302 2.33 -32.03 32.14
CA LYS A 302 3.41 -32.99 31.84
C LYS A 302 4.47 -33.00 32.93
N CYS A 303 4.82 -31.83 33.48
CA CYS A 303 5.72 -31.73 34.61
C CYS A 303 5.17 -32.44 35.85
N ALA A 304 3.87 -32.32 36.13
CA ALA A 304 3.23 -32.95 37.27
C ALA A 304 3.10 -34.48 37.13
N ALA A 305 3.24 -35.02 35.92
CA ALA A 305 3.34 -36.46 35.69
C ALA A 305 4.73 -37.04 36.05
N SER A 306 5.73 -36.18 36.32
CA SER A 306 7.05 -36.64 36.77
C SER A 306 7.01 -37.14 38.21
N THR A 307 7.91 -38.06 38.53
CA THR A 307 8.16 -38.57 39.90
C THR A 307 9.49 -38.08 40.47
N GLU A 308 10.17 -37.18 39.76
CA GLU A 308 11.44 -36.59 40.18
C GLU A 308 11.21 -35.41 41.13
N ALA A 309 12.09 -35.24 42.13
CA ALA A 309 12.06 -34.09 43.03
C ALA A 309 12.32 -32.75 42.30
N ARG A 310 13.03 -32.79 41.16
CA ARG A 310 13.28 -31.64 40.29
C ARG A 310 13.14 -32.06 38.83
N PRO A 311 11.91 -32.13 38.31
CA PRO A 311 11.68 -32.55 36.93
C PRO A 311 12.41 -31.62 35.95
N SER A 312 13.12 -32.19 34.98
CA SER A 312 13.86 -31.43 33.97
C SER A 312 12.92 -30.55 33.13
N GLY A 313 13.25 -29.26 32.99
CA GLY A 313 12.45 -28.31 32.21
C GLY A 313 11.17 -27.82 32.90
N CYS A 314 11.01 -28.10 34.20
CA CYS A 314 9.82 -27.72 34.97
C CYS A 314 10.13 -26.60 35.98
N PRO A 315 9.18 -25.68 36.22
CA PRO A 315 9.44 -24.48 37.02
C PRO A 315 9.33 -24.73 38.53
N PHE A 316 8.85 -25.91 38.95
CA PHE A 316 8.70 -26.27 40.35
C PHE A 316 9.64 -27.42 40.77
N TYR A 317 9.98 -27.44 42.05
CA TYR A 317 10.83 -28.47 42.64
C TYR A 317 10.58 -28.63 44.14
N THR A 318 10.98 -29.76 44.71
CA THR A 318 10.99 -29.97 46.16
C THR A 318 12.40 -30.34 46.63
N TYR A 319 12.68 -30.06 47.90
CA TYR A 319 13.93 -30.41 48.57
C TYR A 319 13.88 -31.83 49.15
N ALA A 320 13.41 -32.82 48.38
CA ALA A 320 13.52 -34.21 48.79
C ALA A 320 15.01 -34.65 48.73
N TYR A 321 15.60 -34.96 49.89
CA TYR A 321 17.00 -35.39 50.02
C TYR A 321 17.11 -36.67 50.87
N GLY A 322 18.24 -37.38 50.75
CA GLY A 322 18.39 -38.69 51.39
C GLY A 322 17.53 -39.75 50.70
N ASP A 323 16.85 -40.59 51.47
CA ASP A 323 16.03 -41.67 50.93
C ASP A 323 14.54 -41.27 50.94
N TYR A 324 13.95 -41.18 49.74
CA TYR A 324 12.57 -40.81 49.53
C TYR A 324 11.90 -41.70 48.48
N GLN A 325 10.59 -41.88 48.61
CA GLN A 325 9.81 -42.72 47.71
C GLN A 325 8.38 -42.20 47.52
N GLY A 326 7.74 -42.67 46.44
CA GLY A 326 6.34 -42.37 46.14
C GLY A 326 6.07 -40.90 45.86
N LEU A 327 7.05 -40.18 45.30
CA LEU A 327 6.90 -38.76 45.00
C LEU A 327 5.88 -38.55 43.88
N THR A 328 4.91 -37.69 44.16
CA THR A 328 3.87 -37.27 43.24
C THR A 328 3.75 -35.76 43.25
N TRP A 329 3.48 -35.20 42.07
CA TRP A 329 3.24 -33.78 41.89
C TRP A 329 1.77 -33.51 41.59
N LYS A 330 1.29 -32.36 42.05
CA LYS A 330 0.00 -31.81 41.69
C LYS A 330 0.15 -30.32 41.41
N VAL A 331 -0.34 -29.85 40.27
CA VAL A 331 -0.50 -28.40 40.03
C VAL A 331 -1.74 -27.93 40.79
N ASP A 332 -1.56 -27.08 41.79
CA ASP A 332 -2.65 -26.54 42.59
C ASP A 332 -3.25 -25.28 41.96
N SER A 333 -2.41 -24.45 41.35
CA SER A 333 -2.85 -23.29 40.59
C SER A 333 -1.93 -23.02 39.40
N TYR A 334 -2.56 -22.75 38.25
CA TYR A 334 -1.86 -22.28 37.07
C TYR A 334 -1.44 -20.81 37.22
N PRO A 335 -0.28 -20.43 36.68
CA PRO A 335 0.18 -19.04 36.70
C PRO A 335 -0.74 -18.14 35.88
N THR A 336 -0.90 -16.89 36.32
CA THR A 336 -1.52 -15.84 35.50
C THR A 336 -0.52 -15.37 34.46
N ILE A 337 -0.84 -15.56 33.18
CA ILE A 337 0.07 -15.25 32.07
C ILE A 337 -0.14 -13.80 31.60
N LYS A 338 0.97 -13.07 31.43
CA LYS A 338 0.99 -11.75 30.79
C LYS A 338 1.92 -11.79 29.58
N ILE A 339 1.40 -11.49 28.41
CA ILE A 339 2.17 -11.34 27.18
C ILE A 339 2.61 -9.88 27.06
N GLN A 340 3.89 -9.68 26.77
CA GLN A 340 4.51 -8.37 26.58
C GLN A 340 4.96 -8.23 25.13
N ASN A 341 4.55 -7.13 24.51
CA ASN A 341 4.98 -6.77 23.17
C ASN A 341 6.31 -6.00 23.18
N GLY A 342 7.12 -6.22 22.17
CA GLY A 342 8.43 -5.61 21.95
C GLY A 342 9.12 -6.28 20.76
N SER A 343 10.42 -6.06 20.55
CA SER A 343 11.16 -6.67 19.42
C SER A 343 11.04 -8.19 19.33
N THR A 344 10.66 -8.85 20.42
CA THR A 344 10.22 -10.24 20.46
C THR A 344 9.10 -10.36 21.49
N LEU A 345 8.04 -11.11 21.15
CA LEU A 345 6.96 -11.43 22.07
C LEU A 345 7.50 -12.24 23.25
N ARG A 346 7.18 -11.79 24.47
CA ARG A 346 7.59 -12.45 25.72
C ARG A 346 6.37 -12.74 26.56
N PHE A 347 6.45 -13.77 27.40
CA PHE A 347 5.46 -14.00 28.45
C PHE A 347 6.13 -14.02 29.81
N THR A 348 5.33 -13.66 30.81
CA THR A 348 5.63 -13.86 32.23
C THR A 348 4.44 -14.55 32.86
N GLY A 349 4.68 -15.50 33.75
CA GLY A 349 3.68 -16.22 34.51
C GLY A 349 3.99 -16.15 36.00
N ASP A 350 3.03 -15.70 36.78
CA ASP A 350 3.15 -15.52 38.23
C ASP A 350 1.99 -16.20 38.97
N GLY A 351 2.21 -16.56 40.24
CA GLY A 351 1.22 -17.22 41.10
C GLY A 351 0.99 -18.70 40.81
N GLY A 352 1.92 -19.35 40.08
CA GLY A 352 1.90 -20.80 39.90
C GLY A 352 2.20 -21.52 41.20
N LYS A 353 1.45 -22.59 41.51
CA LYS A 353 1.69 -23.43 42.70
C LYS A 353 1.60 -24.90 42.37
N ALA A 354 2.55 -25.66 42.90
CA ALA A 354 2.54 -27.11 42.81
C ALA A 354 2.91 -27.73 44.15
N THR A 355 2.24 -28.81 44.51
CA THR A 355 2.49 -29.56 45.74
C THR A 355 3.11 -30.92 45.42
N ALA A 356 4.26 -31.19 46.02
CA ALA A 356 4.86 -32.51 46.08
C ALA A 356 4.36 -33.26 47.31
N THR A 357 3.95 -34.51 47.13
CA THR A 357 3.68 -35.44 48.25
C THR A 357 4.55 -36.67 48.11
N TYR A 358 5.25 -37.04 49.18
CA TYR A 358 6.20 -38.14 49.19
C TYR A 358 6.45 -38.70 50.60
N GLN A 359 7.15 -39.81 50.69
CA GLN A 359 7.63 -40.39 51.96
C GLN A 359 9.14 -40.21 52.06
N GLN A 360 9.66 -39.81 53.22
CA GLN A 360 11.10 -39.58 53.43
C GLN A 360 11.61 -40.16 54.74
N ARG A 361 12.85 -40.65 54.73
CA ARG A 361 13.61 -41.02 55.94
C ARG A 361 15.02 -40.42 55.91
N TYR A 362 15.56 -40.11 57.09
CA TYR A 362 16.87 -39.45 57.24
C TYR A 362 18.01 -40.41 57.59
N SER A 363 17.69 -41.59 58.11
CA SER A 363 18.61 -42.68 58.40
C SER A 363 18.01 -43.99 57.90
N SER A 364 18.87 -44.98 57.58
CA SER A 364 18.41 -46.34 57.25
C SER A 364 17.64 -47.00 58.40
N SER A 365 17.84 -46.53 59.63
CA SER A 365 17.17 -47.00 60.85
C SER A 365 15.87 -46.27 61.19
N SER A 366 15.51 -45.18 60.50
CA SER A 366 14.28 -44.42 60.76
C SER A 366 13.14 -44.84 59.84
N ASP A 367 11.92 -44.78 60.34
CA ASP A 367 10.70 -44.99 59.56
C ASP A 367 10.52 -43.89 58.50
N TYR A 368 9.80 -44.23 57.44
CA TYR A 368 9.33 -43.26 56.47
C TYR A 368 8.26 -42.37 57.07
N THR A 369 8.39 -41.06 56.86
CA THR A 369 7.42 -40.07 57.28
C THR A 369 6.80 -39.37 56.07
N PRO A 370 5.47 -39.11 56.07
CA PRO A 370 4.83 -38.37 55.00
C PRO A 370 5.33 -36.93 54.99
N LYS A 371 5.61 -36.43 53.78
CA LYS A 371 5.99 -35.05 53.49
C LYS A 371 5.07 -34.48 52.44
N THR A 372 4.74 -33.21 52.63
CA THR A 372 3.96 -32.42 51.69
C THR A 372 4.61 -31.04 51.62
N ASP A 373 5.14 -30.71 50.46
CA ASP A 373 5.79 -29.42 50.22
C ASP A 373 5.09 -28.72 49.06
N THR A 374 4.71 -27.46 49.27
CA THR A 374 4.15 -26.63 48.22
C THR A 374 5.21 -25.65 47.75
N ASP A 375 5.50 -25.68 46.46
CA ASP A 375 6.35 -24.72 45.78
C ASP A 375 5.51 -23.66 45.09
N THR A 376 5.96 -22.41 45.15
CA THR A 376 5.39 -21.29 44.40
C THR A 376 6.40 -20.87 43.35
N PHE A 377 6.01 -20.94 42.08
CA PHE A 377 6.92 -20.78 40.97
C PHE A 377 6.50 -19.65 40.04
N TYR A 378 7.51 -19.10 39.36
CA TYR A 378 7.36 -18.15 38.27
C TYR A 378 7.96 -18.77 37.00
N LEU A 379 7.46 -18.36 35.85
CA LEU A 379 8.01 -18.73 34.54
C LEU A 379 8.03 -17.53 33.63
N PHE A 380 8.97 -17.53 32.70
CA PHE A 380 9.04 -16.55 31.64
C PHE A 380 9.65 -17.21 30.41
N GLY A 381 9.50 -16.52 29.28
CA GLY A 381 10.03 -17.02 28.03
C GLY A 381 9.58 -16.21 26.83
N THR A 382 9.76 -16.78 25.66
CA THR A 382 9.46 -16.15 24.38
C THR A 382 8.34 -16.87 23.65
N ILE A 383 7.63 -16.12 22.80
CA ILE A 383 6.60 -16.61 21.91
C ILE A 383 7.05 -16.35 20.49
N LYS A 384 6.90 -17.35 19.63
CA LYS A 384 7.06 -17.19 18.18
C LYS A 384 5.76 -17.54 17.48
N VAL A 385 5.28 -16.60 16.66
CA VAL A 385 4.12 -16.79 15.77
C VAL A 385 4.65 -16.95 14.34
N SER A 386 4.21 -17.98 13.64
CA SER A 386 4.52 -18.19 12.23
C SER A 386 3.30 -18.75 11.52
N GLY A 387 2.62 -17.90 10.74
CA GLY A 387 1.28 -18.18 10.23
C GLY A 387 0.32 -18.58 11.35
N ASP A 388 -0.29 -19.74 11.22
CA ASP A 388 -1.23 -20.29 12.21
C ASP A 388 -0.57 -20.94 13.44
N LYS A 389 0.77 -21.06 13.48
CA LYS A 389 1.47 -21.78 14.54
C LYS A 389 2.02 -20.84 15.60
N VAL A 390 1.68 -21.12 16.87
CA VAL A 390 2.27 -20.49 18.06
C VAL A 390 3.23 -21.47 18.73
N THR A 391 4.45 -21.01 19.02
CA THR A 391 5.46 -21.78 19.75
C THR A 391 5.91 -21.03 21.00
N VAL A 392 5.79 -21.68 22.17
CA VAL A 392 6.25 -21.17 23.46
C VAL A 392 7.62 -21.77 23.77
N SER A 393 8.59 -20.93 24.16
CA SER A 393 9.93 -21.34 24.60
C SER A 393 10.20 -20.80 26.01
N TYR A 394 10.56 -21.69 26.93
CA TYR A 394 10.85 -21.35 28.33
C TYR A 394 12.31 -20.93 28.50
N GLN A 395 12.58 -20.04 29.47
CA GLN A 395 13.92 -19.56 29.79
C GLN A 395 14.32 -19.84 31.23
#